data_AF-A0A0R2PT03-F1
#
_entry.id   AF-A0A0R2PT03-F1
#
_cell.length_a   1.000
_cell.length_b   1.000
_cell.length_c   1.000
_cell.angle_alpha   90.00
_cell.angle_beta   90.00
_cell.angle_gamma   90.00
#
_symmetry.space_group_name_H-M   'P 1'
#
loop_
_entity.id
_entity.type
_entity.pdbx_description
1 polymer ?
#
loop_
_entity_poly.entity_id
_entity_poly.type
_entity_poly.pdbx_seq_one_letter_code
_entity_poly.pdbx_strand_id
1 'polypeptide(L)'
;MGMGVTDTIIAGQASALDLSGLAIGNALTMPIYFLFGGCLFAVTPIVAQLFGARKYEEIGEKIRQILWLSLVIGVIGFFAYRNLSFFIPFFDIDPNIAVISDGYLKAMSYGFFANMIFTCLRCYSEGMGLTLPVFWIAFIGMVLNIPLDIIFVYGYFGIPPMGGVGCGIATSINVVVGMLVLILVILKKKAYAPTKLFSKFSKPNKQTTLEAVKLGFPIGFGLFVELSMFSGAALIIGSLGASVVGAHTVAINIASVFFMLPLSIGLAAATRVGNLVGEADPTQAQYAAYVTVVVCFAGACFNTLCILLLRESLVGLYSGDADVIAIAVNLLLFAAIFQIPDGLQMGALGSLRGYKDTFAPMLMLIVTYWFLALPVGYVLTYYGILGNALGPPGIWIGMITGLVTFSALILPRLRYTSKKFILKANLKPLSP
;
A
#
# COMPACT_ATOMS: atom_id res chain seq x y z
N MET A 1 -2.23 8.56 -1.90
CA MET A 1 -1.33 9.54 -1.27
C MET A 1 -1.57 10.94 -1.83
N GLY A 2 -1.28 11.23 -3.11
CA GLY A 2 -1.54 12.56 -3.70
C GLY A 2 -2.97 13.09 -3.50
N MET A 3 -4.00 12.32 -3.88
CA MET A 3 -5.41 12.68 -3.61
C MET A 3 -5.70 12.81 -2.10
N GLY A 4 -5.21 11.90 -1.26
CA GLY A 4 -5.45 11.99 0.19
C GLY A 4 -4.85 13.24 0.82
N VAL A 5 -3.67 13.70 0.36
CA VAL A 5 -3.04 14.94 0.83
C VAL A 5 -3.84 16.16 0.34
N THR A 6 -4.32 16.13 -0.90
CA THR A 6 -5.23 17.16 -1.44
C THR A 6 -6.53 17.26 -0.62
N ASP A 7 -7.20 16.12 -0.40
CA ASP A 7 -8.41 16.00 0.42
C ASP A 7 -8.17 16.58 1.82
N THR A 8 -7.00 16.30 2.42
CA THR A 8 -6.63 16.78 3.77
C THR A 8 -6.34 18.28 3.81
N ILE A 9 -5.66 18.84 2.79
CA ILE A 9 -5.34 20.27 2.71
C ILE A 9 -6.63 21.09 2.50
N ILE A 10 -7.54 20.62 1.64
CA ILE A 10 -8.80 21.32 1.34
C ILE A 10 -9.77 21.19 2.51
N ALA A 11 -9.91 20.00 3.12
CA ALA A 11 -10.72 19.82 4.32
C ALA A 11 -10.20 20.62 5.53
N GLY A 12 -8.88 20.79 5.63
CA GLY A 12 -8.23 21.59 6.69
C GLY A 12 -8.50 23.09 6.58
N GLN A 13 -8.81 23.60 5.38
CA GLN A 13 -9.20 25.00 5.17
C GLN A 13 -10.70 25.24 5.40
N ALA A 14 -11.53 24.19 5.42
CA ALA A 14 -12.99 24.32 5.54
C ALA A 14 -13.50 24.29 6.99
N SER A 15 -13.05 23.34 7.84
CA SER A 15 -13.40 23.32 9.27
C SER A 15 -12.57 22.29 10.07
N ALA A 16 -12.09 22.66 11.26
CA ALA A 16 -11.26 21.79 12.13
C ALA A 16 -11.99 20.51 12.61
N LEU A 17 -13.32 20.56 12.70
CA LEU A 17 -14.18 19.42 13.03
C LEU A 17 -14.28 18.40 11.88
N ASP A 18 -14.35 18.87 10.63
CA ASP A 18 -14.41 18.02 9.44
C ASP A 18 -13.06 17.35 9.14
N LEU A 19 -11.96 18.07 9.36
CA LEU A 19 -10.60 17.51 9.24
C LEU A 19 -10.38 16.35 10.23
N SER A 20 -10.86 16.50 11.46
CA SER A 20 -10.73 15.46 12.50
C SER A 20 -11.57 14.22 12.15
N GLY A 21 -12.78 14.40 11.63
CA GLY A 21 -13.62 13.30 11.13
C GLY A 21 -13.00 12.59 9.91
N LEU A 22 -12.43 13.34 8.96
CA LEU A 22 -11.73 12.81 7.80
C LEU A 22 -10.47 12.02 8.18
N ALA A 23 -9.68 12.53 9.14
CA ALA A 23 -8.47 11.88 9.61
C ALA A 23 -8.78 10.54 10.28
N ILE A 24 -9.83 10.49 11.13
CA ILE A 24 -10.30 9.25 11.76
C ILE A 24 -10.84 8.28 10.70
N GLY A 25 -11.64 8.80 9.74
CA GLY A 25 -12.16 8.03 8.62
C GLY A 25 -11.05 7.39 7.78
N ASN A 26 -10.02 8.16 7.40
CA ASN A 26 -8.86 7.65 6.68
C ASN A 26 -8.00 6.69 7.52
N ALA A 27 -7.83 6.95 8.81
CA ALA A 27 -7.07 6.08 9.71
C ALA A 27 -7.74 4.70 9.88
N LEU A 28 -9.08 4.64 9.89
CA LEU A 28 -9.83 3.38 9.90
C LEU A 28 -9.88 2.72 8.52
N THR A 29 -9.97 3.52 7.46
CA THR A 29 -10.13 3.03 6.09
C THR A 29 -8.82 2.46 5.53
N MET A 30 -7.68 3.09 5.80
CA MET A 30 -6.38 2.70 5.24
C MET A 30 -6.00 1.24 5.58
N PRO A 31 -6.05 0.78 6.85
CA PRO A 31 -5.77 -0.61 7.19
C PRO A 31 -6.70 -1.60 6.49
N ILE A 32 -7.99 -1.28 6.41
CA ILE A 32 -9.00 -2.12 5.75
C ILE A 32 -8.75 -2.16 4.23
N TYR A 33 -8.44 -1.01 3.62
CA TYR A 33 -8.07 -0.90 2.22
C TYR A 33 -6.81 -1.71 1.90
N PHE A 34 -5.79 -1.68 2.75
CA PHE A 34 -4.58 -2.47 2.55
C PHE A 34 -4.80 -3.96 2.81
N LEU A 35 -5.65 -4.34 3.75
CA LEU A 35 -5.99 -5.76 4.00
C LEU A 35 -6.71 -6.36 2.78
N PHE A 36 -7.74 -5.67 2.29
CA PHE A 36 -8.54 -6.16 1.17
C PHE A 36 -7.84 -5.92 -0.18
N GLY A 37 -7.36 -4.70 -0.44
CA GLY A 37 -6.61 -4.33 -1.64
C GLY A 37 -5.27 -5.05 -1.75
N GLY A 38 -4.67 -5.42 -0.62
CA GLY A 38 -3.48 -6.26 -0.55
C GLY A 38 -3.67 -7.62 -1.23
N CYS A 39 -4.87 -8.19 -1.15
CA CYS A 39 -5.19 -9.41 -1.88
C CYS A 39 -5.15 -9.22 -3.40
N LEU A 40 -5.48 -8.02 -3.90
CA LEU A 40 -5.46 -7.72 -5.33
C LEU A 40 -4.06 -7.49 -5.89
N PHE A 41 -3.06 -7.17 -5.05
CA PHE A 41 -1.67 -7.11 -5.51
C PHE A 41 -1.12 -8.48 -5.96
N ALA A 42 -1.78 -9.60 -5.64
CA ALA A 42 -1.45 -10.91 -6.20
C ALA A 42 -1.83 -11.07 -7.68
N VAL A 43 -2.72 -10.22 -8.19
CA VAL A 43 -3.13 -10.23 -9.60
C VAL A 43 -1.97 -9.85 -10.50
N THR A 44 -1.17 -8.86 -10.08
CA THR A 44 -0.02 -8.35 -10.80
C THR A 44 0.97 -9.45 -11.24
N PRO A 45 1.51 -10.31 -10.34
CA PRO A 45 2.42 -11.39 -10.74
C PRO A 45 1.73 -12.53 -11.52
N ILE A 46 0.44 -12.80 -11.29
CA ILE A 46 -0.30 -13.82 -12.05
C ILE A 46 -0.44 -13.41 -13.51
N VAL A 47 -0.84 -12.15 -13.75
CA VAL A 47 -0.98 -11.59 -15.09
C VAL A 47 0.39 -11.49 -15.76
N ALA A 48 1.42 -11.03 -15.04
CA ALA A 48 2.77 -10.90 -15.58
C ALA A 48 3.33 -12.25 -16.09
N GLN A 49 3.20 -13.32 -15.30
CA GLN A 49 3.66 -14.65 -15.75
C GLN A 49 2.93 -15.15 -17.01
N LEU A 50 1.61 -14.92 -17.10
CA LEU A 50 0.84 -15.33 -18.28
C LEU A 50 1.14 -14.47 -19.51
N PHE A 51 1.43 -13.19 -19.29
CA PHE A 51 1.87 -12.26 -20.33
C PHE A 51 3.23 -12.66 -20.90
N GLY A 52 4.20 -12.98 -20.03
CA GLY A 52 5.49 -13.52 -20.42
C GLY A 52 5.38 -14.86 -21.18
N ALA A 53 4.45 -15.72 -20.78
CA ALA A 53 4.18 -16.98 -21.48
C ALA A 53 3.44 -16.81 -22.82
N ARG A 54 3.13 -15.57 -23.24
CA ARG A 54 2.35 -15.20 -24.45
C ARG A 54 0.96 -15.85 -24.52
N LYS A 55 0.39 -16.21 -23.37
CA LYS A 55 -0.93 -16.87 -23.28
C LYS A 55 -2.06 -15.86 -23.08
N TYR A 56 -2.28 -15.01 -24.09
CA TYR A 56 -3.19 -13.86 -23.97
C TYR A 56 -4.67 -14.22 -23.72
N GLU A 57 -5.14 -15.39 -24.18
CA GLU A 57 -6.52 -15.84 -23.91
C GLU A 57 -6.71 -16.32 -22.46
N GLU A 58 -5.70 -16.99 -21.86
CA GLU A 58 -5.74 -17.38 -20.44
C GLU A 58 -5.71 -16.14 -19.52
N ILE A 59 -5.02 -15.07 -19.93
CA ILE A 59 -5.03 -13.78 -19.21
C ILE A 59 -6.45 -13.24 -19.09
N GLY A 60 -7.18 -13.18 -20.22
CA GLY A 60 -8.54 -12.68 -20.26
C GLY A 60 -9.50 -13.49 -19.39
N GLU A 61 -9.38 -14.81 -19.39
CA GLU A 61 -10.20 -15.68 -18.54
C GLU A 61 -9.89 -15.50 -17.04
N LYS A 62 -8.60 -15.48 -16.67
CA LYS A 62 -8.21 -15.29 -15.27
C LYS A 62 -8.66 -13.94 -14.72
N ILE A 63 -8.57 -12.87 -15.51
CA ILE A 63 -8.99 -11.53 -15.05
C ILE A 63 -10.49 -11.44 -14.85
N ARG A 64 -11.32 -12.05 -15.71
CA ARG A 64 -12.78 -12.09 -15.48
C ARG A 64 -13.12 -12.77 -14.15
N GLN A 65 -12.38 -13.83 -13.81
CA GLN A 65 -12.56 -14.56 -12.55
C GLN A 65 -12.06 -13.74 -11.35
N ILE A 66 -10.93 -13.05 -11.50
CA ILE A 66 -10.38 -12.15 -10.49
C ILE A 66 -11.27 -10.91 -10.30
N LEU A 67 -11.93 -10.40 -11.35
CA LEU A 67 -12.93 -9.33 -11.25
C LEU A 67 -14.13 -9.77 -10.42
N TRP A 68 -14.61 -11.01 -10.59
CA TRP A 68 -15.62 -11.60 -9.72
C TRP A 68 -15.16 -11.67 -8.26
N LEU A 69 -13.90 -12.04 -8.05
CA LEU A 69 -13.28 -12.09 -6.72
C LEU A 69 -13.19 -10.68 -6.10
N SER A 70 -12.79 -9.69 -6.90
CA SER A 70 -12.74 -8.28 -6.51
C SER A 70 -14.13 -7.75 -6.15
N LEU A 71 -15.16 -8.23 -6.85
CA LEU A 71 -16.56 -7.90 -6.58
C LEU A 71 -17.02 -8.53 -5.26
N VAL A 72 -16.71 -9.80 -5.00
CA VAL A 72 -17.00 -10.46 -3.71
C VAL A 72 -16.27 -9.76 -2.56
N ILE A 73 -14.99 -9.44 -2.71
CA ILE A 73 -14.25 -8.71 -1.68
C ILE A 73 -14.80 -7.28 -1.53
N GLY A 74 -15.18 -6.63 -2.62
CA GLY A 74 -15.81 -5.31 -2.60
C GLY A 74 -17.14 -5.31 -1.84
N VAL A 75 -17.96 -6.35 -2.00
CA VAL A 75 -19.22 -6.54 -1.24
C VAL A 75 -18.96 -6.83 0.23
N ILE A 76 -17.97 -7.69 0.54
CA ILE A 76 -17.55 -7.95 1.92
C ILE A 76 -17.03 -6.66 2.57
N GLY A 77 -16.23 -5.88 1.85
CA GLY A 77 -15.76 -4.56 2.27
C GLY A 77 -16.94 -3.62 2.52
N PHE A 78 -17.86 -3.50 1.58
CA PHE A 78 -19.06 -2.67 1.71
C PHE A 78 -19.87 -2.99 2.99
N PHE A 79 -20.08 -4.28 3.27
CA PHE A 79 -20.74 -4.73 4.51
C PHE A 79 -19.89 -4.48 5.76
N ALA A 80 -18.58 -4.68 5.69
CA ALA A 80 -17.67 -4.40 6.80
C ALA A 80 -17.67 -2.90 7.16
N TYR A 81 -17.62 -2.00 6.18
CA TYR A 81 -17.73 -0.55 6.39
C TYR A 81 -19.10 -0.13 6.91
N ARG A 82 -20.19 -0.73 6.39
CA ARG A 82 -21.56 -0.46 6.86
C ARG A 82 -21.77 -0.86 8.31
N ASN A 83 -21.13 -1.95 8.76
CA ASN A 83 -21.24 -2.46 10.12
C ASN A 83 -20.20 -1.85 11.07
N LEU A 84 -19.20 -1.12 10.54
CA LEU A 84 -18.20 -0.43 11.35
C LEU A 84 -18.82 0.69 12.21
N SER A 85 -19.96 1.24 11.79
CA SER A 85 -20.82 2.12 12.59
C SER A 85 -21.19 1.55 13.96
N PHE A 86 -21.21 0.21 14.10
CA PHE A 86 -21.49 -0.47 15.37
C PHE A 86 -20.31 -0.45 16.35
N PHE A 87 -19.08 -0.23 15.87
CA PHE A 87 -17.87 -0.15 16.71
C PHE A 87 -17.52 1.29 17.15
N ILE A 88 -18.13 2.30 16.53
CA ILE A 88 -17.94 3.72 16.90
C ILE A 88 -18.30 4.03 18.36
N PRO A 89 -19.34 3.45 18.99
CA PRO A 89 -19.66 3.68 20.41
C PRO A 89 -18.59 3.14 21.38
N PHE A 90 -17.71 2.23 20.94
CA PHE A 90 -16.68 1.64 21.79
C PHE A 90 -15.45 2.53 21.97
N PHE A 91 -15.35 3.62 21.20
CA PHE A 91 -14.18 4.51 21.18
C PHE A 91 -14.34 5.84 21.93
N ASP A 92 -15.47 6.10 22.59
CA ASP A 92 -15.70 7.33 23.40
C ASP A 92 -15.38 8.63 22.63
N ILE A 93 -15.82 8.69 21.37
CA ILE A 93 -15.62 9.84 20.47
C ILE A 93 -16.88 10.73 20.52
N ASP A 94 -16.66 12.05 20.55
CA ASP A 94 -17.70 13.09 20.60
C ASP A 94 -18.84 12.82 19.61
N PRO A 95 -20.12 12.85 20.03
CA PRO A 95 -21.26 12.44 19.23
C PRO A 95 -21.42 13.22 17.91
N ASN A 96 -20.94 14.47 17.83
CA ASN A 96 -20.94 15.22 16.58
C ASN A 96 -19.91 14.70 15.56
N ILE A 97 -18.74 14.23 16.03
CA ILE A 97 -17.70 13.65 15.18
C ILE A 97 -18.10 12.24 14.73
N ALA A 98 -18.80 11.49 15.58
CA ALA A 98 -19.34 10.17 15.26
C ALA A 98 -20.36 10.22 14.11
N VAL A 99 -21.26 11.22 14.09
CA VAL A 99 -22.27 11.37 13.02
C VAL A 99 -21.63 11.79 11.69
N ILE A 100 -20.64 12.68 11.71
CA ILE A 100 -19.90 13.10 10.50
C ILE A 100 -19.04 11.93 9.96
N SER A 101 -18.38 11.19 10.85
CA SER A 101 -17.58 10.01 10.49
C SER A 101 -18.46 8.89 9.93
N ASP A 102 -19.65 8.67 10.49
CA ASP A 102 -20.62 7.69 9.98
C ASP A 102 -21.13 8.05 8.57
N GLY A 103 -21.41 9.33 8.33
CA GLY A 103 -21.76 9.87 7.01
C GLY A 103 -20.62 9.72 5.99
N TYR A 104 -19.38 10.00 6.41
CA TYR A 104 -18.18 9.80 5.60
C TYR A 104 -17.94 8.32 5.28
N LEU A 105 -18.03 7.42 6.27
CA LEU A 105 -17.91 5.98 6.08
C LEU A 105 -18.97 5.42 5.12
N LYS A 106 -20.22 5.88 5.24
CA LYS A 106 -21.31 5.48 4.33
C LYS A 106 -21.10 5.98 2.91
N ALA A 107 -20.63 7.22 2.73
CA ALA A 107 -20.28 7.76 1.42
C ALA A 107 -19.09 7.01 0.80
N MET A 108 -18.04 6.78 1.59
CA MET A 108 -16.83 6.07 1.17
C MET A 108 -17.10 4.60 0.88
N SER A 109 -18.09 3.97 1.52
CA SER A 109 -18.49 2.59 1.25
C SER A 109 -18.97 2.41 -0.20
N TYR A 110 -19.71 3.37 -0.75
CA TYR A 110 -20.08 3.38 -2.18
C TYR A 110 -18.85 3.52 -3.09
N GLY A 111 -17.88 4.35 -2.69
CA GLY A 111 -16.59 4.48 -3.40
C GLY A 111 -15.69 3.24 -3.28
N PHE A 112 -15.79 2.48 -2.20
CA PHE A 112 -14.93 1.33 -1.93
C PHE A 112 -15.12 0.21 -2.96
N PHE A 113 -16.36 0.00 -3.40
CA PHE A 113 -16.69 -0.95 -4.47
C PHE A 113 -15.97 -0.59 -5.78
N ALA A 114 -16.05 0.68 -6.19
CA ALA A 114 -15.39 1.19 -7.39
C ALA A 114 -13.86 1.20 -7.25
N ASN A 115 -13.34 1.53 -6.07
CA ASN A 115 -11.91 1.54 -5.78
C ASN A 115 -11.30 0.15 -5.91
N MET A 116 -12.04 -0.87 -5.49
CA MET A 116 -11.59 -2.25 -5.57
C MET A 116 -11.47 -2.74 -7.01
N ILE A 117 -12.47 -2.41 -7.84
CA ILE A 117 -12.44 -2.73 -9.26
C ILE A 117 -11.32 -1.93 -9.95
N PHE A 118 -11.19 -0.64 -9.65
CA PHE A 118 -10.11 0.20 -10.16
C PHE A 118 -8.73 -0.36 -9.79
N THR A 119 -8.53 -0.78 -8.54
CA THR A 119 -7.27 -1.36 -8.06
C THR A 119 -6.96 -2.67 -8.77
N CYS A 120 -7.95 -3.53 -8.99
CA CYS A 120 -7.80 -4.78 -9.75
C CYS A 120 -7.40 -4.50 -11.21
N LEU A 121 -8.08 -3.55 -11.85
CA LEU A 121 -7.88 -3.19 -13.24
C LEU A 121 -6.53 -2.47 -13.47
N ARG A 122 -6.11 -1.68 -12.47
CA ARG A 122 -4.77 -1.11 -12.35
C ARG A 122 -3.71 -2.21 -12.23
N CYS A 123 -3.85 -3.15 -11.29
CA CYS A 123 -2.91 -4.26 -11.10
C CYS A 123 -2.80 -5.13 -12.37
N TYR A 124 -3.89 -5.29 -13.11
CA TYR A 124 -3.90 -5.93 -14.42
C TYR A 124 -3.02 -5.17 -15.43
N SER A 125 -3.26 -3.87 -15.58
CA SER A 125 -2.50 -3.03 -16.51
C SER A 125 -1.01 -2.97 -16.17
N GLU A 126 -0.70 -2.91 -14.87
CA GLU A 126 0.67 -3.01 -14.35
C GLU A 126 1.29 -4.38 -14.66
N GLY A 127 0.54 -5.47 -14.47
CA GLY A 127 0.96 -6.83 -14.80
C GLY A 127 1.32 -7.04 -16.28
N MET A 128 0.63 -6.36 -17.20
CA MET A 128 0.96 -6.38 -18.64
C MET A 128 2.14 -5.47 -19.02
N GLY A 129 2.69 -4.70 -18.08
CA GLY A 129 3.73 -3.70 -18.35
C GLY A 129 3.20 -2.41 -19.02
N LEU A 130 1.88 -2.22 -19.07
CA LEU A 130 1.24 -1.02 -19.61
C LEU A 130 0.86 -0.09 -18.46
N THR A 131 1.87 0.55 -17.86
CA THR A 131 1.69 1.42 -16.67
C THR A 131 1.34 2.87 -17.03
N LEU A 132 1.73 3.36 -18.21
CA LEU A 132 1.47 4.73 -18.66
C LEU A 132 -0.02 5.13 -18.64
N PRO A 133 -0.98 4.29 -19.09
CA PRO A 133 -2.40 4.62 -19.00
C PRO A 133 -2.88 4.84 -17.57
N VAL A 134 -2.43 4.00 -16.64
CA VAL A 134 -2.78 4.10 -15.22
C VAL A 134 -2.24 5.41 -14.64
N PHE A 135 -1.01 5.78 -14.99
CA PHE A 135 -0.39 7.02 -14.54
C PHE A 135 -1.17 8.26 -14.98
N TRP A 136 -1.52 8.36 -16.27
CA TRP A 136 -2.32 9.49 -16.77
C TRP A 136 -3.69 9.58 -16.10
N ILE A 137 -4.36 8.44 -15.88
CA ILE A 137 -5.65 8.41 -15.20
C ILE A 137 -5.52 8.86 -13.75
N ALA A 138 -4.51 8.37 -13.03
CA ALA A 138 -4.26 8.77 -11.64
C ALA A 138 -3.89 10.26 -11.53
N PHE A 139 -3.10 10.78 -12.47
CA PHE A 139 -2.69 12.18 -12.51
C PHE A 139 -3.87 13.12 -12.84
N ILE A 140 -4.65 12.81 -13.88
CA ILE A 140 -5.85 13.57 -14.23
C ILE A 140 -6.89 13.47 -13.10
N GLY A 141 -7.05 12.30 -12.49
CA GLY A 141 -7.93 12.11 -11.34
C GLY A 141 -7.51 12.98 -10.16
N MET A 142 -6.21 13.12 -9.88
CA MET A 142 -5.72 14.03 -8.83
C MET A 142 -6.02 15.50 -9.17
N VAL A 143 -5.80 15.92 -10.41
CA VAL A 143 -6.08 17.29 -10.85
C VAL A 143 -7.57 17.61 -10.84
N LEU A 144 -8.43 16.63 -11.17
CA LEU A 144 -9.89 16.77 -11.12
C LEU A 144 -10.45 16.74 -9.70
N ASN A 145 -9.80 16.05 -8.77
CA ASN A 145 -10.24 15.97 -7.39
C ASN A 145 -10.14 17.32 -6.67
N ILE A 146 -9.15 18.16 -6.96
CA ILE A 146 -9.02 19.52 -6.40
C ILE A 146 -10.29 20.39 -6.63
N PRO A 147 -10.76 20.62 -7.88
CA PRO A 147 -11.96 21.41 -8.12
C PRO A 147 -13.24 20.71 -7.67
N LEU A 148 -13.32 19.38 -7.76
CA LEU A 148 -14.49 18.65 -7.25
C LEU A 148 -14.63 18.82 -5.73
N ASP A 149 -13.53 18.72 -4.99
CA ASP A 149 -13.51 18.95 -3.55
C ASP A 149 -13.94 20.37 -3.21
N ILE A 150 -13.42 21.38 -3.91
CA ILE A 150 -13.81 22.78 -3.68
C ILE A 150 -15.31 22.98 -3.93
N ILE A 151 -15.87 22.39 -4.99
CA ILE A 151 -17.29 22.52 -5.33
C ILE A 151 -18.18 21.84 -4.28
N PHE A 152 -17.83 20.63 -3.83
CA PHE A 152 -18.61 19.87 -2.86
C PHE A 152 -18.44 20.34 -1.41
N VAL A 153 -17.26 20.86 -1.05
CA VAL A 153 -16.96 21.37 0.29
C VAL A 153 -17.54 22.77 0.49
N TYR A 154 -17.39 23.68 -0.49
CA TYR A 154 -17.92 25.05 -0.38
C TYR A 154 -19.38 25.21 -0.85
N GLY A 155 -19.97 24.22 -1.52
CA GLY A 155 -21.37 24.26 -1.92
C GLY A 155 -21.65 25.30 -3.01
N TYR A 156 -20.83 25.35 -4.06
CA TYR A 156 -21.18 26.10 -5.27
C TYR A 156 -22.05 25.23 -6.20
N PHE A 157 -23.03 25.85 -6.86
CA PHE A 157 -24.04 25.22 -7.75
C PHE A 157 -25.32 24.65 -7.08
N GLY A 158 -25.81 25.27 -5.98
CA GLY A 158 -27.13 24.97 -5.41
C GLY A 158 -27.22 23.68 -4.58
N ILE A 159 -26.07 23.09 -4.24
CA ILE A 159 -25.94 21.92 -3.36
C ILE A 159 -25.55 22.44 -1.96
N PRO A 160 -26.26 22.04 -0.89
CA PRO A 160 -25.95 22.50 0.46
C PRO A 160 -24.54 22.08 0.89
N PRO A 161 -23.83 22.90 1.70
CA PRO A 161 -22.47 22.62 2.14
C PRO A 161 -22.45 21.33 2.98
N MET A 162 -21.89 20.25 2.43
CA MET A 162 -21.85 18.93 3.06
C MET A 162 -20.54 18.65 3.81
N GLY A 163 -19.65 19.65 3.96
CA GLY A 163 -18.43 19.55 4.79
C GLY A 163 -17.61 18.29 4.48
N GLY A 164 -17.16 17.58 5.53
CA GLY A 164 -16.37 16.35 5.41
C GLY A 164 -17.03 15.22 4.63
N VAL A 165 -18.37 15.18 4.57
CA VAL A 165 -19.12 14.19 3.77
C VAL A 165 -19.00 14.46 2.27
N GLY A 166 -18.89 15.74 1.89
CA GLY A 166 -18.69 16.18 0.49
C GLY A 166 -17.36 15.70 -0.09
N CYS A 167 -16.29 15.70 0.71
CA CYS A 167 -14.99 15.18 0.32
C CYS A 167 -15.05 13.66 0.04
N GLY A 168 -15.71 12.87 0.90
CA GLY A 168 -15.91 11.44 0.67
C GLY A 168 -16.70 11.10 -0.60
N ILE A 169 -17.69 11.94 -0.96
CA ILE A 169 -18.47 11.83 -2.20
C ILE A 169 -17.62 12.21 -3.41
N ALA A 170 -16.88 13.31 -3.35
CA ALA A 170 -16.00 13.77 -4.43
C ALA A 170 -14.92 12.73 -4.75
N THR A 171 -14.27 12.16 -3.73
CA THR A 171 -13.28 11.09 -3.91
C THR A 171 -13.92 9.82 -4.47
N SER A 172 -15.14 9.46 -4.02
CA SER A 172 -15.89 8.32 -4.57
C SER A 172 -16.25 8.51 -6.04
N ILE A 173 -16.73 9.70 -6.43
CA ILE A 173 -17.04 10.04 -7.81
C ILE A 173 -15.77 9.98 -8.66
N ASN A 174 -14.67 10.53 -8.18
CA ASN A 174 -13.39 10.51 -8.92
C ASN A 174 -12.89 9.08 -9.16
N VAL A 175 -13.05 8.19 -8.17
CA VAL A 175 -12.72 6.78 -8.31
C VAL A 175 -13.65 6.06 -9.31
N VAL A 176 -14.95 6.37 -9.32
CA VAL A 176 -15.90 5.82 -10.31
C VAL A 176 -15.58 6.32 -11.72
N VAL A 177 -15.27 7.60 -11.88
CA VAL A 177 -14.85 8.19 -13.16
C VAL A 177 -13.53 7.57 -13.60
N GLY A 178 -12.56 7.43 -12.70
CA GLY A 178 -11.28 6.76 -12.95
C GLY A 178 -11.47 5.31 -13.40
N MET A 179 -12.38 4.56 -12.77
CA MET A 179 -12.77 3.21 -13.20
C MET A 179 -13.34 3.21 -14.61
N LEU A 180 -14.31 4.09 -14.92
CA LEU A 180 -14.94 4.16 -16.24
C LEU A 180 -13.94 4.52 -17.34
N VAL A 181 -13.05 5.49 -17.09
CA VAL A 181 -12.00 5.87 -18.04
C VAL A 181 -11.02 4.72 -18.26
N LEU A 182 -10.64 3.99 -17.20
CA LEU A 182 -9.71 2.86 -17.33
C LEU A 182 -10.33 1.69 -18.11
N ILE A 183 -11.64 1.44 -17.94
CA ILE A 183 -12.41 0.49 -18.76
C ILE A 183 -12.42 0.94 -20.23
N LEU A 184 -12.70 2.21 -20.50
CA LEU A 184 -12.71 2.76 -21.87
C LEU A 184 -11.34 2.67 -22.55
N VAL A 185 -10.26 2.92 -21.81
CA VAL A 185 -8.89 2.80 -22.33
C VAL A 185 -8.53 1.36 -22.65
N ILE A 186 -8.91 0.41 -21.79
CA ILE A 186 -8.73 -1.03 -22.05
C ILE A 186 -9.53 -1.48 -23.28
N LEU A 187 -10.75 -0.96 -23.47
CA LEU A 187 -11.58 -1.29 -24.64
C LEU A 187 -11.06 -0.68 -25.95
N LYS A 188 -10.45 0.52 -25.91
CA LYS A 188 -9.98 1.22 -27.13
C LYS A 188 -8.55 0.91 -27.54
N LYS A 189 -7.64 0.53 -26.62
CA LYS A 189 -6.24 0.29 -26.99
C LYS A 189 -6.05 -1.08 -27.67
N LYS A 190 -5.53 -1.07 -28.90
CA LYS A 190 -5.10 -2.25 -29.68
C LYS A 190 -4.17 -3.21 -28.91
N ALA A 191 -3.39 -2.72 -27.94
CA ALA A 191 -2.50 -3.54 -27.10
C ALA A 191 -3.26 -4.51 -26.17
N TYR A 192 -4.52 -4.23 -25.82
CA TYR A 192 -5.37 -5.13 -25.04
C TYR A 192 -6.29 -6.00 -25.92
N ALA A 193 -6.39 -5.71 -27.22
CA ALA A 193 -7.23 -6.44 -28.18
C ALA A 193 -7.03 -7.97 -28.18
N PRO A 194 -5.81 -8.55 -28.00
CA PRO A 194 -5.65 -10.00 -27.94
C PRO A 194 -6.19 -10.65 -26.65
N THR A 195 -6.50 -9.88 -25.60
CA THR A 195 -6.99 -10.44 -24.32
C THR A 195 -8.51 -10.66 -24.27
N LYS A 196 -9.26 -10.19 -25.29
CA LYS A 196 -10.73 -10.37 -25.44
C LYS A 196 -11.50 -10.21 -24.11
N LEU A 197 -11.16 -9.25 -23.26
CA LEU A 197 -11.58 -9.18 -21.85
C LEU A 197 -13.11 -9.25 -21.63
N PHE A 198 -13.92 -8.78 -22.58
CA PHE A 198 -15.39 -8.76 -22.50
C PHE A 198 -16.10 -9.73 -23.46
N SER A 199 -15.39 -10.58 -24.21
CA SER A 199 -16.00 -11.36 -25.30
C SER A 199 -16.75 -12.63 -24.84
N LYS A 200 -16.53 -13.14 -23.62
CA LYS A 200 -17.21 -14.34 -23.09
C LYS A 200 -17.45 -14.23 -21.58
N PHE A 201 -18.66 -14.56 -21.14
CA PHE A 201 -19.01 -14.71 -19.73
C PHE A 201 -18.46 -16.06 -19.22
N SER A 202 -17.23 -16.09 -18.70
CA SER A 202 -16.66 -17.32 -18.13
C SER A 202 -17.11 -17.46 -16.67
N LYS A 203 -17.67 -18.61 -16.29
CA LYS A 203 -18.07 -18.92 -14.91
C LYS A 203 -16.82 -18.97 -14.00
N PRO A 204 -16.95 -18.65 -12.70
CA PRO A 204 -15.83 -18.74 -11.77
C PRO A 204 -15.28 -20.18 -11.71
N ASN A 205 -14.04 -20.38 -12.18
CA ASN A 205 -13.31 -21.63 -11.98
C ASN A 205 -12.69 -21.62 -10.58
N LYS A 206 -13.04 -22.61 -9.75
CA LYS A 206 -12.54 -22.76 -8.37
C LYS A 206 -11.01 -22.75 -8.31
N GLN A 207 -10.32 -23.29 -9.31
CA GLN A 207 -8.86 -23.38 -9.32
C GLN A 207 -8.17 -22.01 -9.41
N THR A 208 -8.62 -21.13 -10.29
CA THR A 208 -8.05 -19.78 -10.45
C THR A 208 -8.38 -18.89 -9.26
N THR A 209 -9.61 -18.97 -8.75
CA THR A 209 -10.03 -18.25 -7.55
C THR A 209 -9.20 -18.69 -6.34
N LEU A 210 -8.94 -19.99 -6.20
CA LEU A 210 -8.09 -20.52 -5.13
C LEU A 210 -6.62 -20.10 -5.30
N GLU A 211 -6.08 -20.06 -6.53
CA GLU A 211 -4.73 -19.56 -6.80
C GLU A 211 -4.60 -18.07 -6.41
N ALA A 212 -5.58 -17.24 -6.80
CA ALA A 212 -5.60 -15.83 -6.48
C ALA A 212 -5.75 -15.57 -4.97
N VAL A 213 -6.62 -16.31 -4.27
CA VAL A 213 -6.77 -16.20 -2.81
C VAL A 213 -5.53 -16.69 -2.09
N LYS A 214 -4.94 -17.81 -2.51
CA LYS A 214 -3.74 -18.37 -1.88
C LYS A 214 -2.51 -17.49 -2.05
N LEU A 215 -2.43 -16.70 -3.13
CA LEU A 215 -1.38 -15.70 -3.33
C LEU A 215 -1.71 -14.36 -2.68
N GLY A 216 -2.97 -13.92 -2.77
CA GLY A 216 -3.45 -12.62 -2.28
C GLY A 216 -3.56 -12.54 -0.77
N PHE A 217 -4.10 -13.59 -0.12
CA PHE A 217 -4.25 -13.62 1.32
C PHE A 217 -2.91 -13.42 2.05
N PRO A 218 -1.80 -14.09 1.67
CA PRO A 218 -0.50 -13.80 2.27
C PRO A 218 0.04 -12.39 2.02
N ILE A 219 -0.23 -11.79 0.85
CA ILE A 219 0.20 -10.42 0.56
C ILE A 219 -0.57 -9.41 1.40
N GLY A 220 -1.90 -9.53 1.45
CA GLY A 220 -2.75 -8.66 2.26
C GLY A 220 -2.48 -8.82 3.75
N PHE A 221 -2.30 -10.04 4.23
CA PHE A 221 -1.94 -10.30 5.63
C PHE A 221 -0.54 -9.78 5.97
N GLY A 222 0.44 -9.91 5.07
CA GLY A 222 1.77 -9.33 5.26
C GLY A 222 1.74 -7.81 5.38
N LEU A 223 1.00 -7.12 4.50
CA LEU A 223 0.81 -5.67 4.56
C LEU A 223 0.07 -5.27 5.85
N PHE A 224 -0.95 -6.03 6.25
CA PHE A 224 -1.67 -5.78 7.50
C PHE A 224 -0.76 -5.89 8.72
N VAL A 225 0.11 -6.90 8.78
CA VAL A 225 1.09 -7.06 9.88
C VAL A 225 2.07 -5.89 9.92
N GLU A 226 2.54 -5.43 8.76
CA GLU A 226 3.42 -4.27 8.64
C GLU A 226 2.75 -2.98 9.13
N LEU A 227 1.52 -2.71 8.69
CA LEU A 227 0.71 -1.58 9.17
C LEU A 227 0.38 -1.67 10.66
N SER A 228 0.05 -2.87 11.16
CA SER A 228 -0.25 -3.12 12.56
C SER A 228 0.97 -2.83 13.46
N MET A 229 2.18 -3.11 12.99
CA MET A 229 3.41 -2.75 13.71
C MET A 229 3.54 -1.23 13.88
N PHE A 230 3.31 -0.45 12.82
CA PHE A 230 3.37 1.03 12.90
C PHE A 230 2.29 1.60 13.82
N SER A 231 1.06 1.08 13.74
CA SER A 231 -0.02 1.48 14.65
C SER A 231 0.28 1.10 16.10
N GLY A 232 0.83 -0.10 16.34
CA GLY A 232 1.26 -0.53 17.68
C GLY A 232 2.38 0.34 18.24
N ALA A 233 3.36 0.70 17.41
CA ALA A 233 4.41 1.66 17.76
C ALA A 233 3.83 3.03 18.16
N ALA A 234 2.88 3.56 17.37
CA ALA A 234 2.21 4.82 17.65
C ALA A 234 1.43 4.79 18.98
N LEU A 235 0.75 3.68 19.31
CA LEU A 235 0.03 3.54 20.59
C LEU A 235 0.96 3.57 21.80
N ILE A 236 2.12 2.91 21.72
CA ILE A 236 3.10 2.92 22.81
C ILE A 236 3.68 4.34 22.97
N ILE A 237 3.99 5.01 21.86
CA ILE A 237 4.43 6.42 21.87
C ILE A 237 3.34 7.35 22.42
N GLY A 238 2.07 7.01 22.19
CA GLY A 238 0.88 7.69 22.72
C GLY A 238 0.93 7.97 24.23
N SER A 239 1.51 7.03 24.99
CA SER A 239 1.60 7.14 26.45
C SER A 239 2.69 8.10 26.96
N LEU A 240 3.58 8.58 26.07
CA LEU A 240 4.77 9.38 26.43
C LEU A 240 4.56 10.92 26.34
N GLY A 241 3.38 11.37 25.90
CA GLY A 241 2.98 12.80 25.92
C GLY A 241 2.63 13.39 24.54
N ALA A 242 1.80 14.44 24.53
CA ALA A 242 1.21 15.01 23.31
C ALA A 242 2.23 15.58 22.31
N SER A 243 3.29 16.25 22.80
CA SER A 243 4.36 16.78 21.95
C SER A 243 5.15 15.68 21.23
N VAL A 244 5.36 14.54 21.90
CA VAL A 244 6.03 13.36 21.35
C VAL A 244 5.18 12.69 20.27
N VAL A 245 3.87 12.56 20.51
CA VAL A 245 2.94 11.99 19.53
C VAL A 245 2.92 12.84 18.27
N GLY A 246 2.82 14.17 18.42
CA GLY A 246 2.89 15.10 17.29
C GLY A 246 4.19 14.93 16.48
N ALA A 247 5.33 14.88 17.16
CA ALA A 247 6.63 14.66 16.51
C ALA A 247 6.71 13.30 15.79
N HIS A 248 6.16 12.24 16.39
CA HIS A 248 6.10 10.91 15.77
C HIS A 248 5.22 10.90 14.52
N THR A 249 4.04 11.52 14.57
CA THR A 249 3.13 11.63 13.42
C THR A 249 3.78 12.39 12.27
N VAL A 250 4.50 13.47 12.54
CA VAL A 250 5.27 14.18 11.50
C VAL A 250 6.34 13.28 10.90
N ALA A 251 7.14 12.63 11.75
CA ALA A 251 8.22 11.75 11.30
C ALA A 251 7.72 10.57 10.45
N ILE A 252 6.63 9.91 10.86
CA ILE A 252 6.09 8.76 10.13
C ILE A 252 5.41 9.16 8.82
N ASN A 253 4.81 10.35 8.74
CA ASN A 253 4.26 10.88 7.49
C ASN A 253 5.37 11.15 6.48
N ILE A 254 6.44 11.81 6.90
CA ILE A 254 7.63 12.03 6.05
C ILE A 254 8.19 10.68 5.60
N ALA A 255 8.39 9.73 6.53
CA ALA A 255 8.85 8.38 6.20
C ALA A 255 7.92 7.66 5.22
N SER A 256 6.59 7.82 5.33
CA SER A 256 5.60 7.18 4.44
C SER A 256 5.67 7.70 3.00
N VAL A 257 5.93 8.99 2.80
CA VAL A 257 6.15 9.56 1.46
C VAL A 257 7.37 8.93 0.81
N PHE A 258 8.43 8.81 1.60
CA PHE A 258 9.71 8.25 1.19
C PHE A 258 9.66 6.72 0.97
N PHE A 259 8.86 6.00 1.75
CA PHE A 259 8.53 4.58 1.59
C PHE A 259 7.85 4.25 0.25
N MET A 260 7.13 5.21 -0.33
CA MET A 260 6.39 5.00 -1.56
C MET A 260 7.31 4.72 -2.77
N LEU A 261 8.55 5.19 -2.73
CA LEU A 261 9.56 4.94 -3.76
C LEU A 261 9.98 3.45 -3.79
N PRO A 262 10.51 2.84 -2.71
CA PRO A 262 10.76 1.40 -2.67
C PRO A 262 9.55 0.53 -2.98
N LEU A 263 8.37 0.88 -2.46
CA LEU A 263 7.14 0.13 -2.73
C LEU A 263 6.83 0.08 -4.23
N SER A 264 6.96 1.21 -4.92
CA SER A 264 6.71 1.31 -6.36
C SER A 264 7.72 0.50 -7.17
N ILE A 265 9.00 0.54 -6.79
CA ILE A 265 10.05 -0.27 -7.43
C ILE A 265 9.79 -1.76 -7.17
N GLY A 266 9.35 -2.14 -5.96
CA GLY A 266 8.98 -3.51 -5.62
C GLY A 266 7.81 -4.07 -6.44
N LEU A 267 6.78 -3.26 -6.69
CA LEU A 267 5.67 -3.62 -7.59
C LEU A 267 6.17 -3.79 -9.04
N ALA A 268 7.03 -2.88 -9.52
CA ALA A 268 7.66 -3.02 -10.83
C ALA A 268 8.52 -4.29 -10.93
N ALA A 269 9.26 -4.63 -9.87
CA ALA A 269 10.02 -5.88 -9.77
C ALA A 269 9.13 -7.10 -9.95
N ALA A 270 7.98 -7.13 -9.26
CA ALA A 270 7.03 -8.24 -9.33
C ALA A 270 6.55 -8.45 -10.77
N THR A 271 6.29 -7.37 -11.51
CA THR A 271 5.90 -7.44 -12.94
C THR A 271 7.05 -7.93 -13.82
N ARG A 272 8.27 -7.37 -13.67
CA ARG A 272 9.41 -7.69 -14.53
C ARG A 272 9.91 -9.11 -14.31
N VAL A 273 10.08 -9.52 -13.05
CA VAL A 273 10.46 -10.89 -12.68
C VAL A 273 9.35 -11.86 -13.08
N GLY A 274 8.07 -11.50 -12.86
CA GLY A 274 6.93 -12.30 -13.30
C GLY A 274 6.93 -12.55 -14.81
N ASN A 275 7.14 -11.51 -15.63
CA ASN A 275 7.22 -11.63 -17.09
C ASN A 275 8.36 -12.57 -17.52
N LEU A 276 9.58 -12.39 -16.97
CA LEU A 276 10.75 -13.21 -17.34
C LEU A 276 10.60 -14.68 -16.92
N VAL A 277 9.95 -14.92 -15.76
CA VAL A 277 9.59 -16.28 -15.34
C VAL A 277 8.57 -16.90 -16.30
N GLY A 278 7.64 -16.09 -16.82
CA GLY A 278 6.67 -16.50 -17.84
C GLY A 278 7.31 -16.83 -19.19
N GLU A 279 8.34 -16.08 -19.59
CA GLU A 279 9.13 -16.31 -20.82
C GLU A 279 10.04 -17.54 -20.75
N ALA A 280 10.09 -18.21 -19.58
CA ALA A 280 10.96 -19.36 -19.29
C ALA A 280 12.47 -19.04 -19.32
N ASP A 281 12.86 -17.78 -19.06
CA ASP A 281 14.24 -17.32 -18.94
C ASP A 281 14.61 -17.03 -17.46
N PRO A 282 14.89 -18.08 -16.65
CA PRO A 282 15.13 -17.92 -15.21
C PRO A 282 16.44 -17.20 -14.87
N THR A 283 17.42 -17.20 -15.78
CA THR A 283 18.70 -16.50 -15.61
C THR A 283 18.51 -14.99 -15.68
N GLN A 284 17.74 -14.51 -16.67
CA GLN A 284 17.34 -13.11 -16.75
C GLN A 284 16.44 -12.72 -15.59
N ALA A 285 15.53 -13.61 -15.16
CA ALA A 285 14.70 -13.36 -13.98
C ALA A 285 15.55 -13.17 -12.70
N GLN A 286 16.61 -13.95 -12.51
CA GLN A 286 17.56 -13.78 -11.40
C GLN A 286 18.28 -12.44 -11.48
N TYR A 287 18.77 -12.08 -12.67
CA TYR A 287 19.45 -10.80 -12.88
C TYR A 287 18.51 -9.63 -12.60
N ALA A 288 17.27 -9.68 -13.09
CA ALA A 288 16.25 -8.66 -12.82
C ALA A 288 15.92 -8.54 -11.32
N ALA A 289 15.82 -9.66 -10.60
CA ALA A 289 15.63 -9.63 -9.15
C ALA A 289 16.81 -8.98 -8.42
N TYR A 290 18.05 -9.29 -8.82
CA TYR A 290 19.25 -8.69 -8.23
C TYR A 290 19.35 -7.18 -8.52
N VAL A 291 19.16 -6.78 -9.78
CA VAL A 291 19.17 -5.37 -10.18
C VAL A 291 18.08 -4.59 -9.43
N THR A 292 16.89 -5.17 -9.25
CA THR A 292 15.83 -4.51 -8.47
C THR A 292 16.27 -4.27 -7.04
N VAL A 293 16.86 -5.26 -6.36
CA VAL A 293 17.35 -5.08 -4.98
C VAL A 293 18.41 -3.98 -4.92
N VAL A 294 19.33 -3.91 -5.89
CA VAL A 294 20.36 -2.86 -5.97
C VAL A 294 19.74 -1.49 -6.22
N VAL A 295 18.75 -1.38 -7.12
CA VAL A 295 18.05 -0.12 -7.41
C VAL A 295 17.24 0.35 -6.21
N CYS A 296 16.56 -0.56 -5.51
CA CYS A 296 15.86 -0.23 -4.26
C CYS A 296 16.84 0.23 -3.18
N PHE A 297 18.00 -0.41 -3.05
CA PHE A 297 19.03 0.00 -2.09
C PHE A 297 19.60 1.38 -2.43
N ALA A 298 19.93 1.62 -3.71
CA ALA A 298 20.40 2.93 -4.16
C ALA A 298 19.34 4.02 -3.95
N GLY A 299 18.07 3.73 -4.25
CA GLY A 299 16.94 4.62 -3.99
C GLY A 299 16.72 4.89 -2.50
N ALA A 300 16.89 3.87 -1.65
CA ALA A 300 16.84 4.02 -0.21
C ALA A 300 18.00 4.88 0.32
N CYS A 301 19.24 4.67 -0.15
CA CYS A 301 20.37 5.52 0.22
C CYS A 301 20.17 6.98 -0.21
N PHE A 302 19.67 7.21 -1.42
CA PHE A 302 19.35 8.55 -1.90
C PHE A 302 18.29 9.22 -1.01
N ASN A 303 17.25 8.46 -0.65
CA ASN A 303 16.19 8.91 0.23
C ASN A 303 16.70 9.23 1.65
N THR A 304 17.50 8.33 2.24
CA THR A 304 18.20 8.57 3.51
C THR A 304 19.02 9.87 3.46
N LEU A 305 19.76 10.12 2.38
CA LEU A 305 20.55 11.33 2.21
C LEU A 305 19.67 12.58 2.10
N CYS A 306 18.57 12.52 1.35
CA CYS A 306 17.58 13.60 1.28
C CYS A 306 16.98 13.90 2.65
N ILE A 307 16.60 12.88 3.42
CA ILE A 307 16.08 13.03 4.77
C ILE A 307 17.11 13.72 5.67
N LEU A 308 18.37 13.28 5.66
CA LEU A 308 19.42 13.84 6.52
C LEU A 308 19.72 15.30 6.20
N LEU A 309 19.72 15.68 4.91
CA LEU A 309 20.01 17.06 4.48
C LEU A 309 18.82 18.01 4.67
N LEU A 310 17.59 17.51 4.50
CA LEU A 310 16.38 18.35 4.50
C LEU A 310 15.56 18.23 5.79
N ARG A 311 16.01 17.49 6.80
CA ARG A 311 15.26 17.22 8.04
C ARG A 311 14.69 18.47 8.72
N GLU A 312 15.47 19.56 8.81
CA GLU A 312 15.03 20.78 9.48
C GLU A 312 13.98 21.53 8.63
N SER A 313 14.19 21.63 7.32
CA SER A 313 13.23 22.25 6.40
C SER A 313 11.93 21.45 6.27
N LEU A 314 12.02 20.12 6.25
CA LEU A 314 10.85 19.23 6.18
C LEU A 314 10.01 19.33 7.46
N VAL A 315 10.65 19.36 8.63
CA VAL A 315 9.92 19.47 9.90
C VAL A 315 9.35 20.87 10.10
N GLY A 316 10.09 21.92 9.73
CA GLY A 316 9.62 23.31 9.78
C GLY A 316 8.44 23.61 8.84
N LEU A 317 8.23 22.79 7.81
CA LEU A 317 7.03 22.85 6.96
C LEU A 317 5.77 22.29 7.65
N TYR A 318 5.94 21.39 8.63
CA TYR A 318 4.83 20.69 9.28
C TYR A 318 4.41 21.32 10.62
N SER A 319 5.32 21.96 11.36
CA SER A 319 5.00 22.57 12.65
C SER A 319 5.88 23.79 12.93
N GLY A 320 5.30 24.81 13.57
CA GLY A 320 6.01 26.01 14.02
C GLY A 320 6.48 25.95 15.47
N ASP A 321 6.22 24.85 16.17
CA ASP A 321 6.53 24.69 17.59
C ASP A 321 7.94 24.13 17.81
N ALA A 322 8.81 24.89 18.49
CA ALA A 322 10.24 24.61 18.59
C ALA A 322 10.55 23.27 19.29
N ASP A 323 9.75 22.90 20.30
CA ASP A 323 9.95 21.66 21.06
C ASP A 323 9.57 20.42 20.23
N VAL A 324 8.51 20.52 19.42
CA VAL A 324 8.10 19.45 18.51
C VAL A 324 9.11 19.28 17.38
N ILE A 325 9.65 20.40 16.87
CA ILE A 325 10.67 20.39 15.82
C ILE A 325 11.93 19.67 16.31
N ALA A 326 12.42 19.99 17.51
CA ALA A 326 13.64 19.40 18.07
C ALA A 326 13.51 17.87 18.25
N ILE A 327 12.35 17.40 18.73
CA ILE A 327 12.08 15.97 18.90
C ILE A 327 11.92 15.29 17.53
N ALA A 328 11.19 15.89 16.60
CA ALA A 328 10.97 15.33 15.26
C ALA A 328 12.27 15.21 14.47
N VAL A 329 13.16 16.21 14.51
CA VAL A 329 14.47 16.16 13.84
C VAL A 329 15.32 14.99 14.35
N ASN A 330 15.29 14.72 15.66
CA ASN A 330 15.96 13.55 16.23
C ASN A 330 15.31 12.23 15.79
N LEU A 331 13.99 12.16 15.70
CA LEU A 331 13.27 10.98 15.21
C LEU A 331 13.55 10.71 13.71
N LEU A 332 13.75 11.76 12.91
CA LEU A 332 14.10 11.65 11.50
C LEU A 332 15.47 11.01 11.25
N LEU A 333 16.41 11.10 12.19
CA LEU A 333 17.67 10.34 12.12
C LEU A 333 17.40 8.83 12.12
N PHE A 334 16.46 8.37 12.95
CA PHE A 334 16.06 6.97 12.97
C PHE A 334 15.27 6.60 11.71
N ALA A 335 14.42 7.50 11.19
CA ALA A 335 13.73 7.29 9.91
C ALA A 335 14.70 7.14 8.73
N ALA A 336 15.80 7.91 8.73
CA ALA A 336 16.86 7.79 7.74
C ALA A 336 17.52 6.40 7.75
N ILE A 337 17.83 5.85 8.94
CA ILE A 337 18.40 4.50 9.09
C ILE A 337 17.37 3.43 8.73
N PHE A 338 16.10 3.64 9.12
CA PHE A 338 14.97 2.76 8.84
C PHE A 338 14.76 2.53 7.35
N GLN A 339 14.99 3.54 6.51
CA GLN A 339 14.74 3.48 5.07
C GLN A 339 15.63 2.47 4.33
N ILE A 340 16.86 2.23 4.81
CA ILE A 340 17.84 1.35 4.17
C ILE A 340 17.41 -0.13 4.17
N PRO A 341 17.17 -0.77 5.34
CA PRO A 341 16.70 -2.16 5.40
C PRO A 341 15.31 -2.32 4.78
N ASP A 342 14.46 -1.30 4.90
CA ASP A 342 13.14 -1.25 4.28
C ASP A 342 13.22 -1.32 2.75
N GLY A 343 14.08 -0.51 2.13
CA GLY A 343 14.26 -0.52 0.69
C GLY A 343 14.73 -1.88 0.16
N LEU A 344 15.74 -2.46 0.81
CA LEU A 344 16.24 -3.81 0.50
C LEU A 344 15.13 -4.86 0.58
N GLN A 345 14.35 -4.78 1.67
CA GLN A 345 13.24 -5.67 1.92
C GLN A 345 12.19 -5.57 0.81
N MET A 346 11.75 -4.36 0.47
CA MET A 346 10.69 -4.12 -0.51
C MET A 346 11.09 -4.60 -1.91
N GLY A 347 12.36 -4.42 -2.31
CA GLY A 347 12.89 -4.96 -3.56
C GLY A 347 12.89 -6.50 -3.59
N ALA A 348 13.31 -7.13 -2.50
CA ALA A 348 13.30 -8.59 -2.38
C ALA A 348 11.87 -9.16 -2.34
N LEU A 349 11.00 -8.56 -1.52
CA LEU A 349 9.59 -8.94 -1.37
C LEU A 349 8.84 -8.83 -2.70
N GLY A 350 9.04 -7.73 -3.43
CA GLY A 350 8.50 -7.53 -4.78
C GLY A 350 8.96 -8.60 -5.77
N SER A 351 10.25 -8.93 -5.76
CA SER A 351 10.80 -9.98 -6.61
C SER A 351 10.26 -11.37 -6.25
N LEU A 352 10.11 -11.70 -4.97
CA LEU A 352 9.49 -12.96 -4.50
C LEU A 352 8.02 -13.07 -4.90
N ARG A 353 7.27 -11.97 -4.87
CA ARG A 353 5.89 -11.90 -5.40
C ARG A 353 5.88 -12.26 -6.90
N GLY A 354 6.86 -11.80 -7.68
CA GLY A 354 7.04 -12.18 -9.09
C GLY A 354 7.27 -13.68 -9.32
N TYR A 355 7.95 -14.36 -8.39
CA TYR A 355 8.13 -15.82 -8.39
C TYR A 355 6.92 -16.61 -7.85
N LYS A 356 5.83 -15.94 -7.42
CA LYS A 356 4.67 -16.53 -6.74
C LYS A 356 4.98 -17.19 -5.38
N ASP A 357 6.09 -16.85 -4.73
CA ASP A 357 6.42 -17.32 -3.38
C ASP A 357 6.08 -16.25 -2.34
N THR A 358 4.81 -16.20 -1.92
CA THR A 358 4.28 -15.16 -1.01
C THR A 358 4.00 -15.65 0.42
N PHE A 359 3.89 -16.96 0.62
CA PHE A 359 3.58 -17.55 1.93
C PHE A 359 4.78 -17.51 2.89
N ALA A 360 5.99 -17.81 2.40
CA ALA A 360 7.19 -17.75 3.22
C ALA A 360 7.51 -16.31 3.69
N PRO A 361 7.44 -15.27 2.83
CA PRO A 361 7.58 -13.89 3.29
C PRO A 361 6.55 -13.49 4.35
N MET A 362 5.29 -13.91 4.23
CA MET A 362 4.25 -13.61 5.23
C MET A 362 4.63 -14.14 6.62
N LEU A 363 5.07 -15.40 6.73
CA LEU A 363 5.50 -15.96 8.02
C LEU A 363 6.71 -15.23 8.60
N MET A 364 7.68 -14.89 7.75
CA MET A 364 8.84 -14.09 8.17
C MET A 364 8.41 -12.71 8.71
N LEU A 365 7.41 -12.07 8.11
CA LEU A 365 6.91 -10.75 8.54
C LEU A 365 6.27 -10.87 9.93
N ILE A 366 5.42 -11.87 10.13
CA ILE A 366 4.76 -12.13 11.42
C ILE A 366 5.79 -12.36 12.52
N VAL A 367 6.76 -13.25 12.29
CA VAL A 367 7.80 -13.55 13.29
C VAL A 367 8.62 -12.31 13.59
N THR A 368 9.06 -11.59 12.57
CA THR A 368 10.00 -10.51 12.77
C THR A 368 9.36 -9.24 13.32
N TYR A 369 8.17 -8.87 12.85
CA TYR A 369 7.52 -7.64 13.30
C TYR A 369 6.77 -7.82 14.62
N TRP A 370 6.09 -8.95 14.80
CA TRP A 370 5.24 -9.16 15.97
C TRP A 370 5.99 -9.76 17.16
N PHE A 371 6.86 -10.74 16.92
CA PHE A 371 7.60 -11.39 18.02
C PHE A 371 8.95 -10.73 18.34
N LEU A 372 9.51 -9.94 17.41
CA LEU A 372 10.81 -9.31 17.61
C LEU A 372 10.70 -7.78 17.67
N ALA A 373 10.13 -7.11 16.66
CA ALA A 373 10.12 -5.64 16.62
C ALA A 373 9.31 -5.00 17.75
N LEU A 374 8.08 -5.45 18.00
CA LEU A 374 7.20 -4.88 19.05
C LEU A 374 7.72 -5.16 20.47
N PRO A 375 8.10 -6.40 20.85
CA PRO A 375 8.62 -6.67 22.19
C PRO A 375 9.95 -5.97 22.45
N VAL A 376 10.86 -5.95 21.47
CA VAL A 376 12.14 -5.24 21.60
C VAL A 376 11.90 -3.74 21.72
N GLY A 377 10.97 -3.18 20.93
CA GLY A 377 10.58 -1.76 21.02
C GLY A 377 9.97 -1.39 22.37
N TYR A 378 9.10 -2.25 22.93
CA TYR A 378 8.51 -2.05 24.25
C TYR A 378 9.57 -2.10 25.36
N VAL A 379 10.44 -3.11 25.35
CA VAL A 379 11.51 -3.26 26.35
C VAL A 379 12.50 -2.09 26.28
N LEU A 380 12.92 -1.66 25.08
CA LEU A 380 13.82 -0.51 24.95
C LEU A 380 13.19 0.81 25.40
N THR A 381 11.88 0.97 25.20
CA THR A 381 11.17 2.20 25.56
C THR A 381 11.01 2.35 27.07
N TYR A 382 10.63 1.27 27.77
CA TYR A 382 10.34 1.31 29.21
C TYR A 382 11.54 0.94 30.10
N TYR A 383 12.33 -0.07 29.71
CA TYR A 383 13.40 -0.62 30.54
C TYR A 383 14.80 -0.16 30.10
N GLY A 384 14.95 0.25 28.83
CA GLY A 384 16.24 0.65 28.28
C GLY A 384 17.26 -0.48 28.22
N ILE A 385 18.40 -0.23 27.57
CA ILE A 385 19.46 -1.24 27.38
C ILE A 385 20.39 -1.30 28.62
N LEU A 386 20.36 -0.26 29.45
CA LEU A 386 21.25 -0.06 30.60
C LEU A 386 20.60 0.79 31.71
N GLY A 387 19.29 0.62 31.97
CA GLY A 387 18.57 1.31 33.05
C GLY A 387 18.19 2.78 32.80
N ASN A 388 18.49 3.33 31.62
CA ASN A 388 17.98 4.63 31.17
C ASN A 388 16.86 4.41 30.16
N ALA A 389 15.64 4.87 30.46
CA ALA A 389 14.52 4.81 29.54
C ALA A 389 14.83 5.64 28.30
N LEU A 390 15.02 4.99 27.14
CA LEU A 390 15.31 5.69 25.89
C LEU A 390 14.10 6.48 25.37
N GLY A 391 12.91 6.26 25.93
CA GLY A 391 11.70 6.96 25.52
C GLY A 391 11.38 6.74 24.03
N PRO A 392 11.01 7.79 23.27
CA PRO A 392 10.55 7.67 21.87
C PRO A 392 11.56 7.02 20.89
N PRO A 393 12.88 7.29 20.98
CA PRO A 393 13.91 6.55 20.23
C PRO A 393 13.88 5.02 20.39
N GLY A 394 13.44 4.51 21.54
CA GLY A 394 13.46 3.07 21.84
C GLY A 394 12.58 2.25 20.88
N ILE A 395 11.38 2.76 20.57
CA ILE A 395 10.46 2.14 19.60
C ILE A 395 11.04 2.17 18.19
N TRP A 396 11.69 3.26 17.78
CA TRP A 396 12.31 3.35 16.46
C TRP A 396 13.46 2.37 16.30
N ILE A 397 14.29 2.17 17.33
CA ILE A 397 15.33 1.15 17.32
C ILE A 397 14.72 -0.25 17.25
N GLY A 398 13.62 -0.51 17.96
CA GLY A 398 12.87 -1.77 17.88
C GLY A 398 12.36 -2.05 16.46
N MET A 399 11.75 -1.05 15.81
CA MET A 399 11.31 -1.15 14.42
C MET A 399 12.49 -1.42 13.47
N ILE A 400 13.57 -0.64 13.56
CA ILE A 400 14.77 -0.83 12.73
C ILE A 400 15.33 -2.24 12.89
N THR A 401 15.42 -2.75 14.12
CA THR A 401 15.91 -4.11 14.40
C THR A 401 15.01 -5.16 13.74
N GLY A 402 13.69 -4.96 13.78
CA GLY A 402 12.74 -5.78 13.05
C GLY A 402 12.99 -5.78 11.54
N LEU A 403 13.11 -4.61 10.92
CA LEU A 403 13.34 -4.52 9.48
C LEU A 403 14.68 -5.09 9.05
N VAL A 404 15.75 -4.86 9.82
CA VAL A 404 17.07 -5.43 9.55
C VAL A 404 17.02 -6.96 9.59
N THR A 405 16.37 -7.51 10.62
CA THR A 405 16.21 -8.97 10.76
C THR A 405 15.41 -9.54 9.60
N PHE A 406 14.32 -8.89 9.18
CA PHE A 406 13.53 -9.39 8.06
C PHE A 406 14.30 -9.28 6.75
N SER A 407 15.00 -8.18 6.52
CA SER A 407 15.86 -7.98 5.36
C SER A 407 16.93 -9.10 5.29
N ALA A 408 17.55 -9.43 6.42
CA ALA A 408 18.51 -10.54 6.51
C ALA A 408 17.90 -11.92 6.20
N LEU A 409 16.61 -12.14 6.46
CA LEU A 409 15.91 -13.39 6.16
C LEU A 409 15.40 -13.48 4.71
N ILE A 410 14.89 -12.37 4.15
CA ILE A 410 14.26 -12.35 2.84
C ILE A 410 15.27 -12.44 1.68
N LEU A 411 16.47 -11.86 1.86
CA LEU A 411 17.55 -11.88 0.87
C LEU A 411 18.07 -13.29 0.55
N PRO A 412 18.41 -14.15 1.54
CA PRO A 412 18.74 -15.55 1.30
C PRO A 412 17.59 -16.34 0.67
N ARG A 413 16.34 -16.07 1.09
CA ARG A 413 15.16 -16.72 0.53
C ARG A 413 14.97 -16.41 -0.95
N LEU A 414 15.17 -15.14 -1.35
CA LEU A 414 15.18 -14.72 -2.75
C LEU A 414 16.21 -15.52 -3.55
N ARG A 415 17.46 -15.62 -3.04
CA ARG A 415 18.53 -16.37 -3.71
C ARG A 415 18.19 -17.85 -3.84
N TYR A 416 17.59 -18.45 -2.81
CA TYR A 416 17.16 -19.86 -2.84
C TYR A 416 16.06 -20.10 -3.88
N THR A 417 15.01 -19.29 -3.87
CA THR A 417 13.89 -19.42 -4.83
C THR A 417 14.37 -19.20 -6.25
N SER A 418 15.22 -18.20 -6.48
CA SER A 418 15.79 -17.93 -7.81
C SER A 418 16.63 -19.12 -8.33
N LYS A 419 17.52 -19.69 -7.51
CA LYS A 419 18.30 -20.90 -7.85
C LYS A 419 17.41 -22.11 -8.13
N LYS A 420 16.34 -22.30 -7.37
CA LYS A 420 15.39 -23.40 -7.55
C LYS A 420 14.71 -23.34 -8.93
N PHE A 421 14.36 -22.14 -9.41
CA PHE A 421 13.79 -21.97 -10.74
C PHE A 421 14.80 -22.26 -11.86
N ILE A 422 16.06 -21.86 -11.69
CA ILE A 422 17.15 -22.19 -12.63
C ILE A 422 17.37 -23.70 -12.71
N LEU A 423 17.44 -24.38 -11.55
CA LEU A 423 17.58 -25.84 -11.50
C LEU A 423 16.40 -26.54 -12.18
N LYS A 424 15.17 -26.06 -11.98
CA LYS A 424 13.98 -26.63 -12.61
C LYS A 424 13.94 -26.42 -14.13
N ALA A 425 14.51 -25.32 -14.62
CA ALA A 425 14.64 -25.07 -16.07
C ALA A 425 15.73 -25.96 -16.69
N ASN A 426 16.87 -26.13 -16.02
CA ASN A 426 17.94 -27.05 -16.47
C ASN A 426 17.51 -28.52 -16.43
N LEU A 427 16.53 -28.88 -15.61
CA LEU A 427 15.96 -30.24 -15.53
C LEU A 427 14.88 -30.53 -16.57
N LYS A 428 14.39 -29.53 -17.33
CA LYS A 428 13.63 -29.80 -18.55
C LYS A 428 14.65 -30.08 -19.65
N PRO A 429 14.84 -31.35 -20.09
CA PRO A 429 15.70 -31.61 -21.23
C PRO A 429 15.16 -30.79 -22.41
N LEU A 430 16.07 -30.19 -23.18
CA LEU A 430 15.79 -29.74 -24.53
C LEU A 430 15.11 -30.92 -25.24
N SER A 431 13.79 -30.86 -25.39
CA SER A 431 13.08 -31.81 -26.23
C SER A 431 13.55 -31.57 -27.66
N PRO A 432 13.90 -32.64 -28.39
CA PRO A 432 14.66 -32.60 -29.64
C PRO A 432 13.99 -31.83 -30.77
#